data_AF-A0A8C3GA23-F1
#
_entry.id   AF-A0A8C3GA23-F1
#
_cell.length_a   1.000
_cell.length_b   1.000
_cell.length_c   1.000
_cell.angle_alpha   90.00
_cell.angle_beta   90.00
_cell.angle_gamma   90.00
#
_symmetry.space_group_name_H-M   'P 1'
#
loop_
_entity.id
_entity.type
_entity.pdbx_description
1 polymer ?
#
loop_
_entity_poly.entity_id
_entity_poly.type
_entity_poly.pdbx_seq_one_letter_code
_entity_poly.pdbx_strand_id
1 'polypeptide(L)'
;KGLISVLVLLDLSAAFDTIDHDILLQRLDQSIGISGTALSWFKSYLSDRSQFVFVNDEASMTTNVNHGVPQGSVLGPILFTLYMLPLGNIIRKHSISFHCYADDTQLYLWIKPEETNQLAKLQACLKDIKTWMTCNFLMLNSDKTEVILLGPEHLRDQLSGDVVSVDGIALASNTTVKNL
;
A
#
# COMPACT_ATOMS: atom_id res chain seq x y z
N LYS A 1 -28.18 19.18 3.51
CA LYS A 1 -26.73 19.45 3.35
C LYS A 1 -26.08 18.13 2.96
N GLY A 2 -25.42 18.06 1.81
CA GLY A 2 -24.77 16.83 1.32
C GLY A 2 -23.38 16.66 1.93
N LEU A 3 -22.93 15.41 2.06
CA LEU A 3 -21.54 15.05 2.39
C LEU A 3 -20.81 14.71 1.09
N ILE A 4 -19.52 15.01 1.03
CA ILE A 4 -18.63 14.47 -0.01
C ILE A 4 -17.84 13.33 0.59
N SER A 5 -17.81 12.20 -0.10
CA SER A 5 -16.93 11.09 0.25
C SER A 5 -15.70 11.17 -0.63
N VAL A 6 -14.53 11.17 -0.01
CA VAL A 6 -13.24 11.08 -0.70
C VAL A 6 -12.77 9.64 -0.59
N LEU A 7 -12.43 9.03 -1.72
CA LEU A 7 -11.81 7.72 -1.81
C LEU A 7 -10.41 7.90 -2.42
N VAL A 8 -9.39 7.39 -1.75
CA VAL A 8 -8.00 7.37 -2.24
C VAL A 8 -7.60 5.92 -2.46
N LEU A 9 -7.22 5.56 -3.68
CA LEU A 9 -6.77 4.23 -4.06
C LEU A 9 -5.25 4.25 -4.18
N LEU A 10 -4.54 3.65 -3.23
CA LEU A 10 -3.09 3.54 -3.22
C LEU A 10 -2.66 2.29 -4.01
N ASP A 11 -1.72 2.47 -4.93
CA ASP A 11 -1.11 1.39 -5.72
C ASP A 11 0.36 1.22 -5.32
N LEU A 12 0.80 -0.01 -5.11
CA LEU A 12 2.20 -0.34 -4.83
C LEU A 12 2.87 -0.90 -6.08
N SER A 13 4.08 -0.43 -6.37
CA SER A 13 4.90 -0.99 -7.43
C SER A 13 5.66 -2.23 -6.95
N ALA A 14 5.50 -3.35 -7.65
CA ALA A 14 6.22 -4.61 -7.39
C ALA A 14 6.18 -5.02 -5.91
N ALA A 15 4.97 -4.99 -5.32
CA ALA A 15 4.78 -5.10 -3.87
C ALA A 15 5.37 -6.39 -3.27
N PHE A 16 5.24 -7.53 -3.97
CA PHE A 16 5.80 -8.80 -3.52
C PHE A 16 7.31 -8.91 -3.71
N ASP A 17 7.90 -8.15 -4.64
CA ASP A 17 9.33 -8.24 -4.99
C ASP A 17 10.19 -7.31 -4.13
N THR A 18 9.56 -6.38 -3.42
CA THR A 18 10.22 -5.32 -2.62
C THR A 18 10.32 -5.63 -1.14
N ILE A 19 9.79 -6.78 -0.69
CA ILE A 19 9.78 -7.16 0.72
C ILE A 19 11.20 -7.41 1.22
N ASP A 20 11.65 -6.59 2.17
CA ASP A 20 12.91 -6.80 2.85
C ASP A 20 12.81 -7.98 3.84
N HIS A 21 13.74 -8.93 3.73
CA HIS A 21 13.71 -10.16 4.51
C HIS A 21 13.99 -9.90 6.00
N ASP A 22 14.90 -8.98 6.32
CA ASP A 22 15.26 -8.68 7.70
C ASP A 22 14.12 -7.97 8.43
N ILE A 23 13.48 -6.98 7.80
CA ILE A 23 12.29 -6.31 8.33
C ILE A 23 11.16 -7.32 8.52
N LEU A 24 10.92 -8.20 7.55
CA LEU A 24 9.89 -9.24 7.65
C LEU A 24 10.17 -10.16 8.85
N LEU A 25 11.38 -10.71 8.96
CA LEU A 25 11.76 -11.61 10.05
C LEU A 25 11.68 -10.93 11.42
N GLN A 26 12.15 -9.67 11.52
CA GLN A 26 12.02 -8.88 12.74
C GLN A 26 10.55 -8.67 13.13
N ARG A 27 9.66 -8.45 12.15
CA ARG A 27 8.23 -8.26 12.39
C ARG A 27 7.56 -9.56 12.84
N LEU A 28 7.91 -10.69 12.22
CA LEU A 28 7.44 -12.02 12.65
C LEU A 28 7.80 -12.27 14.12
N ASP A 29 9.03 -11.95 14.52
CA ASP A 29 9.50 -12.13 15.90
C ASP A 29 8.88 -11.11 16.88
N GLN A 30 9.12 -9.82 16.65
CA GLN A 30 8.85 -8.78 17.65
C GLN A 30 7.40 -8.30 17.67
N SER A 31 6.71 -8.30 16.51
CA SER A 31 5.33 -7.78 16.42
C SER A 31 4.28 -8.88 16.53
N ILE A 32 4.58 -10.06 15.98
CA ILE A 32 3.63 -11.18 15.92
C ILE A 32 3.95 -12.23 17.00
N GLY A 33 5.20 -12.36 17.43
CA GLY A 33 5.62 -13.31 18.47
C GLY A 33 6.05 -14.68 17.93
N ILE A 34 6.30 -14.81 16.62
CA ILE A 34 6.81 -16.05 16.02
C ILE A 34 8.30 -16.15 16.31
N SER A 35 8.69 -17.13 17.13
CA SER A 35 10.07 -17.31 17.58
C SER A 35 10.54 -18.77 17.45
N GLY A 36 11.81 -19.02 17.80
CA GLY A 36 12.40 -20.35 17.86
C GLY A 36 12.42 -21.08 16.50
N THR A 37 11.94 -22.32 16.48
CA THR A 37 11.97 -23.20 15.29
C THR A 37 11.16 -22.62 14.13
N ALA A 38 9.99 -22.02 14.41
CA ALA A 38 9.14 -21.44 13.37
C ALA A 38 9.82 -20.25 12.69
N LEU A 39 10.42 -19.34 13.47
CA LEU A 39 11.18 -18.21 12.91
C LEU A 39 12.41 -18.68 12.13
N SER A 40 13.12 -19.68 12.64
CA SER A 40 14.26 -20.29 11.95
C SER A 40 13.86 -20.92 10.62
N TRP A 41 12.67 -21.51 10.56
CA TRP A 41 12.09 -22.04 9.34
C TRP A 41 11.77 -20.93 8.32
N PHE A 42 11.16 -19.82 8.73
CA PHE A 42 10.94 -18.67 7.86
C PHE A 42 12.26 -18.06 7.34
N LYS A 43 13.27 -17.95 8.21
CA LYS A 43 14.60 -17.51 7.81
C LYS A 43 15.19 -18.42 6.73
N SER A 44 15.13 -19.74 6.93
CA SER A 44 15.58 -20.71 5.92
C SER A 44 14.74 -20.67 4.64
N TYR A 45 13.45 -20.36 4.72
CA TYR A 45 12.56 -20.27 3.56
C TYR A 45 12.91 -19.07 2.65
N LEU A 46 13.39 -17.97 3.24
CA LEU A 46 13.73 -16.72 2.54
C LEU A 46 15.22 -16.65 2.12
N SER A 47 16.11 -17.33 2.83
CA SER A 47 17.56 -17.26 2.60
C SER A 47 18.02 -18.11 1.41
N ASP A 48 19.14 -17.72 0.80
CA ASP A 48 19.87 -18.47 -0.25
C ASP A 48 18.98 -18.89 -1.44
N ARG A 49 18.05 -18.01 -1.81
CA ARG A 49 17.15 -18.21 -2.94
C ARG A 49 17.75 -17.65 -4.21
N SER A 50 17.48 -18.33 -5.32
CA SER A 50 17.91 -17.91 -6.64
C SER A 50 16.79 -18.10 -7.66
N GLN A 51 16.77 -17.26 -8.69
CA GLN A 51 15.80 -17.29 -9.76
C GLN A 51 16.47 -17.20 -11.14
N PHE A 52 15.77 -17.65 -12.17
CA PHE A 52 16.12 -17.46 -13.57
C PHE A 52 14.83 -17.45 -14.41
N VAL A 53 14.91 -16.95 -15.63
CA VAL A 53 13.80 -16.91 -16.58
C VAL A 53 14.05 -17.94 -17.68
N PHE A 54 13.03 -18.69 -18.07
CA PHE A 54 13.09 -19.64 -19.17
C PHE A 54 12.00 -19.33 -20.19
N VAL A 55 12.39 -18.99 -21.42
CA VAL A 55 11.47 -18.60 -22.50
C VAL A 55 12.00 -19.16 -23.81
N ASN A 56 11.12 -19.78 -24.63
CA ASN A 56 11.47 -20.32 -25.95
C ASN A 56 12.70 -21.24 -25.94
N ASP A 57 12.76 -22.16 -24.98
CA ASP A 57 13.87 -23.11 -24.78
C ASP A 57 15.23 -22.49 -24.38
N GLU A 58 15.27 -21.19 -24.07
CA GLU A 58 16.46 -20.51 -23.57
C GLU A 58 16.31 -20.10 -22.09
N ALA A 59 17.39 -20.31 -21.33
CA ALA A 59 17.48 -19.92 -19.92
C ALA A 59 18.33 -18.65 -19.74
N SER A 60 17.88 -17.73 -18.90
CA SER A 60 18.71 -16.63 -18.42
C SER A 60 19.80 -17.12 -17.47
N MET A 61 20.76 -16.25 -17.18
CA MET A 61 21.64 -16.46 -16.02
C MET A 61 20.81 -16.50 -14.72
N THR A 62 21.28 -17.29 -13.76
CA THR A 62 20.72 -17.36 -12.41
C THR A 62 21.13 -16.13 -11.60
N THR A 63 20.18 -15.57 -10.86
CA THR A 63 20.38 -14.43 -9.96
C THR A 63 19.86 -14.72 -8.56
N ASN A 64 20.50 -14.14 -7.54
CA ASN A 64 20.06 -14.30 -6.15
C ASN A 64 18.83 -13.43 -5.87
N VAL A 65 17.95 -13.94 -5.01
CA VAL A 65 16.74 -13.26 -4.56
C VAL A 65 17.00 -12.71 -3.16
N ASN A 66 17.39 -11.43 -3.10
CA ASN A 66 17.72 -10.75 -1.85
C ASN A 66 16.53 -9.99 -1.25
N HIS A 67 15.48 -9.78 -2.03
CA HIS A 67 14.25 -9.13 -1.61
C HIS A 67 13.07 -9.87 -2.21
N GLY A 68 11.91 -9.65 -1.61
CA GLY A 68 10.65 -10.19 -2.06
C GLY A 68 10.35 -11.57 -1.49
N VAL A 69 9.15 -12.03 -1.77
CA VAL A 69 8.69 -13.39 -1.43
C VAL A 69 8.40 -14.16 -2.70
N PRO A 70 8.55 -15.49 -2.72
CA PRO A 70 8.33 -16.26 -3.93
C PRO A 70 6.90 -16.10 -4.46
N GLN A 71 6.75 -15.46 -5.63
CA GLN A 71 5.47 -15.30 -6.30
C GLN A 71 4.90 -16.69 -6.69
N GLY A 72 3.58 -16.86 -6.56
CA GLY A 72 2.93 -18.16 -6.78
C GLY A 72 3.09 -19.17 -5.64
N SER A 73 3.79 -18.81 -4.56
CA SER A 73 3.83 -19.63 -3.34
C SER A 73 2.60 -19.42 -2.46
N VAL A 74 2.24 -20.43 -1.67
CA VAL A 74 1.16 -20.37 -0.69
C VAL A 74 1.44 -19.32 0.40
N LEU A 75 2.72 -19.11 0.75
CA LEU A 75 3.11 -18.21 1.83
C LEU A 75 3.33 -16.76 1.41
N GLY A 76 3.60 -16.50 0.13
CA GLY A 76 3.83 -15.14 -0.36
C GLY A 76 2.74 -14.15 0.09
N PRO A 77 1.44 -14.42 -0.19
CA PRO A 77 0.33 -13.55 0.23
C PRO A 77 0.25 -13.34 1.75
N ILE A 78 0.49 -14.39 2.53
CA ILE A 78 0.45 -14.32 4.00
C ILE A 78 1.60 -13.45 4.51
N LEU A 79 2.82 -13.68 4.02
CA LEU A 79 4.00 -12.93 4.43
C LEU A 79 3.88 -11.45 4.05
N PHE A 80 3.34 -11.15 2.87
CA PHE A 80 3.04 -9.77 2.45
C PHE A 80 2.01 -9.12 3.39
N THR A 81 0.93 -9.82 3.73
CA THR A 81 -0.08 -9.31 4.67
C THR A 81 0.53 -9.00 6.03
N LEU A 82 1.37 -9.91 6.56
CA LEU A 82 2.07 -9.72 7.83
C LEU A 82 3.05 -8.54 7.77
N TYR A 83 3.70 -8.34 6.62
CA TYR A 83 4.53 -7.18 6.38
C TYR A 83 3.71 -5.88 6.43
N MET A 84 2.52 -5.85 5.82
CA MET A 84 1.69 -4.64 5.77
C MET A 84 0.99 -4.28 7.08
N LEU A 85 1.00 -5.14 8.11
CA LEU A 85 0.26 -4.94 9.36
C LEU A 85 0.40 -3.54 10.01
N PRO A 86 1.60 -2.92 10.11
CA PRO A 86 1.73 -1.61 10.75
C PRO A 86 1.01 -0.48 10.01
N LEU A 87 0.75 -0.63 8.71
CA LEU A 87 0.07 0.38 7.88
C LEU A 87 -1.31 0.72 8.47
N GLY A 88 -2.05 -0.27 8.94
CA GLY A 88 -3.36 -0.06 9.54
C GLY A 88 -3.31 0.80 10.80
N ASN A 89 -2.25 0.70 11.61
CA ASN A 89 -2.09 1.54 12.80
C ASN A 89 -1.75 2.99 12.43
N ILE A 90 -0.96 3.18 11.39
CA ILE A 90 -0.65 4.52 10.85
C ILE A 90 -1.92 5.20 10.37
N ILE A 91 -2.77 4.49 9.62
CA ILE A 91 -4.02 5.05 9.12
C ILE A 91 -4.98 5.39 10.28
N ARG A 92 -5.13 4.48 11.25
CA ARG A 92 -6.00 4.70 12.43
C ARG A 92 -5.56 5.90 13.28
N LYS A 93 -4.27 6.21 13.36
CA LYS A 93 -3.74 7.40 14.07
C LYS A 93 -4.35 8.70 13.54
N HIS A 94 -4.72 8.75 12.26
CA HIS A 94 -5.34 9.91 11.62
C HIS A 94 -6.88 9.87 11.63
N SER A 95 -7.48 8.85 12.25
CA SER A 95 -8.93 8.61 12.28
C SER A 95 -9.55 8.51 10.88
N ILE A 96 -8.81 7.92 9.93
CA ILE A 96 -9.27 7.67 8.56
C ILE A 96 -9.72 6.22 8.44
N SER A 97 -10.83 6.00 7.75
CA SER A 97 -11.30 4.65 7.45
C SER A 97 -10.53 4.08 6.25
N PHE A 98 -10.31 2.78 6.25
CA PHE A 98 -9.55 2.14 5.18
C PHE A 98 -9.98 0.69 4.96
N HIS A 99 -9.57 0.16 3.82
CA HIS A 99 -9.69 -1.23 3.44
C HIS A 99 -8.37 -1.63 2.77
N CYS A 100 -7.77 -2.73 3.22
CA CYS A 100 -6.63 -3.36 2.56
C CYS A 100 -7.05 -4.73 2.03
N TYR A 101 -6.71 -5.05 0.79
CA TYR A 101 -6.86 -6.38 0.23
C TYR A 101 -5.64 -6.68 -0.63
N ALA A 102 -4.86 -7.70 -0.26
CA ALA A 102 -3.52 -7.93 -0.83
C ALA A 102 -2.70 -6.63 -0.84
N ASP A 103 -2.19 -6.21 -1.98
CA ASP A 103 -1.43 -4.97 -2.22
C ASP A 103 -2.30 -3.73 -2.39
N ASP A 104 -3.60 -3.87 -2.61
CA ASP A 104 -4.51 -2.73 -2.75
C ASP A 104 -4.85 -2.12 -1.39
N THR A 105 -4.63 -0.82 -1.25
CA THR A 105 -5.03 -0.07 -0.05
C THR A 105 -5.91 1.11 -0.43
N GLN A 106 -7.10 1.14 0.15
CA GLN A 106 -8.07 2.21 -0.07
C GLN A 106 -8.29 2.99 1.22
N LEU A 107 -8.23 4.32 1.14
CA LEU A 107 -8.58 5.22 2.23
C LEU A 107 -9.90 5.91 1.89
N TYR A 108 -10.79 6.07 2.86
CA TYR A 108 -12.01 6.83 2.65
C TYR A 108 -12.41 7.67 3.87
N LEU A 109 -12.92 8.85 3.58
CA LEU A 109 -13.34 9.85 4.56
C LEU A 109 -14.49 10.71 4.02
N TRP A 110 -15.21 11.34 4.94
CA TRP A 110 -16.35 12.19 4.65
C TRP A 110 -15.99 13.64 4.96
N ILE A 111 -16.14 14.51 3.99
CA ILE A 111 -15.89 15.94 4.11
C ILE A 111 -17.23 16.67 4.05
N LYS A 112 -17.50 17.48 5.07
CA LYS A 112 -18.52 18.53 4.97
C LYS A 112 -17.87 19.73 4.27
N PRO A 113 -18.56 20.44 3.37
CA PRO A 113 -18.00 21.63 2.70
C PRO A 113 -17.43 22.68 3.66
N GLU A 114 -17.95 22.74 4.88
CA GLU A 114 -17.56 23.69 5.93
C GLU A 114 -16.36 23.19 6.78
N GLU A 115 -15.95 21.91 6.65
CA GLU A 115 -14.91 21.27 7.47
C GLU A 115 -13.65 20.94 6.64
N THR A 116 -12.81 21.95 6.35
CA THR A 116 -11.54 21.79 5.61
C THR A 116 -10.47 21.00 6.37
N ASN A 117 -10.58 20.88 7.70
CA ASN A 117 -9.62 20.16 8.53
C ASN A 117 -9.49 18.66 8.17
N GLN A 118 -10.52 18.06 7.55
CA GLN A 118 -10.48 16.67 7.11
C GLN A 118 -9.47 16.44 5.98
N LEU A 119 -9.30 17.43 5.08
CA LEU A 119 -8.33 17.34 4.00
C LEU A 119 -6.89 17.40 4.51
N ALA A 120 -6.63 18.27 5.50
CA ALA A 120 -5.32 18.34 6.15
C ALA A 120 -4.95 17.02 6.85
N LYS A 121 -5.93 16.35 7.49
CA LYS A 121 -5.73 15.00 8.05
C LYS A 121 -5.39 13.96 6.99
N LEU A 122 -6.09 13.99 5.85
CA LEU A 122 -5.80 13.09 4.73
C LEU A 122 -4.37 13.29 4.22
N GLN A 123 -3.95 14.54 4.00
CA GLN A 123 -2.60 14.87 3.56
C GLN A 123 -1.54 14.41 4.58
N ALA A 124 -1.77 14.65 5.87
CA ALA A 124 -0.88 14.18 6.94
C ALA A 124 -0.79 12.65 6.98
N CYS A 125 -1.92 11.95 6.80
CA CYS A 125 -1.97 10.50 6.74
C CYS A 125 -1.17 9.95 5.56
N LEU A 126 -1.37 10.49 4.35
CA LEU A 126 -0.65 10.04 3.17
C LEU A 126 0.85 10.28 3.27
N LYS A 127 1.27 11.39 3.87
CA LYS A 127 2.68 11.66 4.16
C LYS A 127 3.28 10.63 5.12
N ASP A 128 2.57 10.29 6.20
CA ASP A 128 3.02 9.27 7.16
C ASP A 128 3.07 7.88 6.48
N ILE A 129 2.08 7.53 5.64
CA ILE A 129 2.04 6.28 4.86
C ILE A 129 3.24 6.21 3.92
N LYS A 130 3.47 7.24 3.09
CA LYS A 130 4.57 7.29 2.12
C LYS A 130 5.93 7.17 2.80
N THR A 131 6.11 7.89 3.91
CA THR A 131 7.34 7.83 4.72
C THR A 131 7.54 6.41 5.24
N TRP A 132 6.51 5.81 5.82
CA TRP A 132 6.60 4.44 6.33
C TRP A 132 6.87 3.42 5.23
N MET A 133 6.16 3.50 4.10
CA MET A 133 6.38 2.62 2.95
C MET A 133 7.83 2.70 2.48
N THR A 134 8.36 3.92 2.32
CA THR A 134 9.76 4.15 1.93
C THR A 134 10.74 3.53 2.94
N CYS A 135 10.52 3.71 4.24
CA CYS A 135 11.35 3.11 5.29
C CYS A 135 11.24 1.57 5.36
N ASN A 136 10.21 1.00 4.75
CA ASN A 136 9.99 -0.45 4.66
C ASN A 136 10.20 -0.95 3.22
N PHE A 137 10.96 -0.23 2.40
CA PHE A 137 11.29 -0.61 1.02
C PHE A 137 10.10 -0.81 0.08
N LEU A 138 8.91 -0.36 0.46
CA LEU A 138 7.71 -0.38 -0.36
C LEU A 138 7.65 0.90 -1.20
N MET A 139 7.35 0.75 -2.49
CA MET A 139 7.28 1.87 -3.42
C MET A 139 5.83 2.20 -3.78
N LEU A 140 5.32 3.31 -3.25
CA LEU A 140 4.01 3.84 -3.63
C LEU A 140 4.07 4.37 -5.07
N ASN A 141 3.20 3.86 -5.93
CA ASN A 141 3.07 4.30 -7.31
C ASN A 141 2.22 5.57 -7.39
N SER A 142 2.88 6.72 -7.46
CA SER A 142 2.18 8.01 -7.51
C SER A 142 1.38 8.20 -8.81
N ASP A 143 1.80 7.57 -9.92
CA ASP A 143 1.14 7.67 -11.23
C ASP A 143 -0.13 6.83 -11.32
N LYS A 144 -0.22 5.76 -10.51
CA LYS A 144 -1.39 4.89 -10.42
C LYS A 144 -2.26 5.13 -9.20
N THR A 145 -1.79 5.94 -8.25
CA THR A 145 -2.61 6.32 -7.10
C THR A 145 -3.71 7.27 -7.57
N GLU A 146 -4.96 6.94 -7.28
CA GLU A 146 -6.13 7.68 -7.76
C GLU A 146 -6.95 8.25 -6.59
N VAL A 147 -7.61 9.40 -6.82
CA VAL A 147 -8.51 10.01 -5.85
C VAL A 147 -9.87 10.26 -6.51
N ILE A 148 -10.93 9.74 -5.88
CA ILE A 148 -12.31 9.83 -6.36
C ILE A 148 -13.15 10.63 -5.37
N LEU A 149 -13.85 11.65 -5.88
CA LEU A 149 -14.82 12.43 -5.12
C LEU A 149 -16.25 11.97 -5.43
N LEU A 150 -16.95 11.46 -4.43
CA LEU A 150 -18.34 10.98 -4.53
C LEU A 150 -19.28 11.95 -3.82
N GLY A 151 -20.23 12.52 -4.55
CA GLY A 151 -21.23 13.44 -4.00
C GLY A 151 -21.93 14.30 -5.08
N PRO A 152 -22.87 15.17 -4.69
CA PRO A 152 -23.52 16.10 -5.60
C PRO A 152 -22.51 16.97 -6.36
N GLU A 153 -22.71 17.14 -7.67
CA GLU A 153 -21.80 17.87 -8.58
C GLU A 153 -21.40 19.25 -8.06
N HIS A 154 -22.38 20.08 -7.68
CA HIS A 154 -22.12 21.42 -7.14
C HIS A 154 -21.22 21.46 -5.90
N LEU A 155 -21.20 20.40 -5.09
CA LEU A 155 -20.28 20.31 -3.95
C LEU A 155 -18.91 19.81 -4.39
N ARG A 156 -18.87 18.86 -5.35
CA ARG A 156 -17.60 18.33 -5.88
C ARG A 156 -16.79 19.46 -6.48
N ASP A 157 -17.40 20.32 -7.30
CA ASP A 157 -16.74 21.46 -7.93
C ASP A 157 -16.13 22.45 -6.92
N GLN A 158 -16.76 22.60 -5.74
CA GLN A 158 -16.23 23.44 -4.66
C GLN A 158 -14.98 22.84 -4.00
N LEU A 159 -14.89 21.52 -3.86
CA LEU A 159 -13.73 20.83 -3.27
C LEU A 159 -12.67 20.44 -4.31
N SER A 160 -13.03 20.40 -5.60
CA SER A 160 -12.12 20.01 -6.68
C SER A 160 -10.84 20.84 -6.67
N GLY A 161 -10.91 22.14 -6.35
CA GLY A 161 -9.76 23.05 -6.30
C GLY A 161 -8.79 22.79 -5.15
N ASP A 162 -9.28 22.39 -3.97
CA ASP A 162 -8.45 22.15 -2.79
C ASP A 162 -7.83 20.75 -2.79
N VAL A 163 -8.49 19.78 -3.43
CA VAL A 163 -8.06 18.38 -3.46
C VAL A 163 -7.08 18.10 -4.61
N VAL A 164 -6.81 19.05 -5.54
CA VAL A 164 -5.92 18.86 -6.71
C VAL A 164 -4.49 18.42 -6.35
N SER A 165 -4.03 18.68 -5.13
CA SER A 165 -2.69 18.30 -4.68
C SER A 165 -2.70 17.65 -3.30
N VAL A 166 -3.11 16.39 -3.26
CA VAL A 166 -2.88 15.55 -2.08
C VAL A 166 -1.54 14.84 -2.28
N ASP A 167 -0.47 15.39 -1.69
CA ASP A 167 0.93 14.90 -1.79
C ASP A 167 1.49 14.75 -3.22
N GLY A 168 1.05 15.61 -4.15
CA GLY A 168 1.49 15.56 -5.55
C GLY A 168 0.81 14.50 -6.41
N ILE A 169 -0.19 13.79 -5.85
CA ILE A 169 -1.07 12.88 -6.60
C ILE A 169 -2.15 13.72 -7.29
N ALA A 170 -2.22 13.62 -8.62
CA ALA A 170 -3.22 14.33 -9.41
C ALA A 170 -4.60 13.70 -9.23
N LEU A 171 -5.63 14.53 -9.08
CA LEU A 171 -7.02 14.10 -9.17
C LEU A 171 -7.32 13.64 -10.61
N ALA A 172 -7.28 12.34 -10.86
CA ALA A 172 -7.99 11.80 -12.00
C ALA A 172 -9.50 11.92 -11.73
N SER A 173 -10.14 12.98 -12.23
CA SER A 173 -11.60 13.02 -12.38
C SER A 173 -12.02 12.03 -13.46
N ASN A 174 -11.81 10.74 -13.23
CA ASN A 174 -12.29 9.69 -14.10
C ASN A 174 -13.73 9.36 -13.73
N THR A 175 -14.61 9.38 -14.73
CA THR A 175 -15.99 8.88 -14.61
C THR A 175 -16.05 7.35 -14.59
N THR A 176 -14.90 6.68 -14.74
CA THR A 176 -14.77 5.22 -14.78
C THR A 176 -13.67 4.76 -13.82
N VAL A 177 -13.99 3.77 -13.00
CA VAL A 177 -13.03 3.15 -12.06
C VAL A 177 -12.32 2.01 -12.79
N LYS A 178 -11.00 1.88 -12.64
CA LYS A 178 -10.32 0.62 -13.01
C LYS A 178 -10.74 -0.45 -12.01
N ASN A 179 -11.34 -1.51 -12.51
CA ASN A 179 -11.69 -2.65 -11.67
C ASN A 179 -10.40 -3.33 -11.21
N LEU A 180 -10.37 -3.70 -9.92
CA LEU A 180 -9.28 -4.45 -9.28
C LEU A 180 -9.19 -5.86 -9.90
#